data_AF-A0A920VSL9-F1
#
_entry.id   AF-A0A920VSL9-F1
#
_cell.length_a   1.000
_cell.length_b   1.000
_cell.length_c   1.000
_cell.angle_alpha   90.00
_cell.angle_beta   90.00
_cell.angle_gamma   90.00
#
_symmetry.space_group_name_H-M   'P 1'
#
loop_
_entity.id
_entity.type
_entity.pdbx_description
1 polymer ?
#
loop_
_entity_poly.entity_id
_entity_poly.type
_entity_poly.pdbx_seq_one_letter_code
_entity_poly.pdbx_strand_id
1 'polypeptide(L)'
;MGALVPGLILVFAYISYVLLRAYMQPATAPAQEVKIVGNRAKIIFTALLPPLVLIVAVLGSILMGIATPTEAAGVGALGAMGLALSKGSLNRENLTAAVQSTTEITSMVFMILLGSSIFSLVFRGFGGDELVNSIFNQMPGGVFGAMLIVMIIIFLLGFILDFIQITFVVVPIVGPVLLAMGIDPLWLGIMIAINLQTSFLTPPFGFALFYLRGGFHLIAFLQEQYIEALSPLS
;
A
#
# COMPACT_ATOMS: atom_id res chain seq x y z
N MET A 1 5.05 -4.22 17.59
CA MET A 1 6.06 -5.29 17.36
C MET A 1 5.53 -6.50 16.58
N GLY A 2 4.27 -6.93 16.75
CA GLY A 2 3.74 -8.15 16.10
C GLY A 2 3.79 -8.17 14.56
N ALA A 3 3.62 -7.02 13.89
CA ALA A 3 3.66 -6.93 12.42
C ALA A 3 5.08 -6.89 11.82
N LEU A 4 6.12 -6.63 12.64
CA LEU A 4 7.49 -6.47 12.14
C LEU A 4 8.06 -7.80 11.66
N VAL A 5 7.75 -8.89 12.37
CA VAL A 5 8.21 -10.25 12.04
C VAL A 5 7.69 -10.71 10.68
N PRO A 6 6.37 -10.73 10.39
CA PRO A 6 5.89 -11.12 9.08
C PRO A 6 6.35 -10.17 7.97
N GLY A 7 6.48 -8.87 8.27
CA GLY A 7 7.03 -7.90 7.32
C GLY A 7 8.46 -8.21 6.91
N LEU A 8 9.36 -8.48 7.87
CA LEU A 8 10.74 -8.85 7.58
C LEU A 8 10.85 -10.19 6.83
N ILE A 9 10.01 -11.18 7.17
CA ILE A 9 9.94 -12.46 6.46
C ILE A 9 9.59 -12.23 4.98
N LEU A 10 8.59 -11.39 4.70
CA LEU A 10 8.20 -11.04 3.32
C LEU A 10 9.33 -10.32 2.57
N VAL A 11 10.01 -9.36 3.21
CA VAL A 11 11.14 -8.64 2.59
C VAL A 11 12.26 -9.61 2.22
N PHE A 12 12.65 -10.49 3.14
CA PHE A 12 13.68 -11.49 2.87
C PHE A 12 13.26 -12.47 1.77
N ALA A 13 11.99 -12.90 1.77
CA ALA A 13 11.46 -13.78 0.73
C ALA A 13 11.50 -13.10 -0.65
N TYR A 14 11.11 -11.82 -0.75
CA TYR A 14 11.16 -11.08 -2.00
C TYR A 14 12.59 -10.84 -2.50
N ILE A 15 13.52 -10.43 -1.63
CA ILE A 15 14.93 -10.25 -2.00
C ILE A 15 15.50 -11.57 -2.50
N SER A 16 15.24 -12.66 -1.77
CA SER A 16 15.71 -14.00 -2.16
C SER A 16 15.14 -14.43 -3.50
N TYR A 17 13.84 -14.21 -3.72
CA TYR A 17 13.18 -14.52 -4.98
C TYR A 17 13.77 -13.73 -6.16
N VAL A 18 13.99 -12.43 -5.99
CA VAL A 18 14.59 -11.57 -7.02
C VAL A 18 16.03 -11.99 -7.33
N LEU A 19 16.84 -12.27 -6.31
CA LEU A 19 18.23 -12.74 -6.51
C LEU A 19 18.28 -14.10 -7.20
N LEU A 20 17.43 -15.04 -6.78
CA LEU A 20 17.33 -16.36 -7.41
C LEU A 20 16.89 -16.24 -8.86
N ARG A 21 15.86 -15.43 -9.15
CA ARG A 21 15.39 -15.24 -10.53
C ARG A 21 16.43 -14.52 -11.39
N ALA A 22 17.12 -13.49 -10.85
CA ALA A 22 18.18 -12.78 -11.56
C ALA A 22 19.38 -13.70 -11.89
N TYR A 23 19.70 -14.64 -11.00
CA TYR A 23 20.76 -15.62 -11.23
C TYR A 23 20.35 -16.73 -12.21
N MET A 24 19.11 -17.25 -12.10
CA MET A 24 18.61 -18.34 -12.93
C MET A 24 18.17 -17.89 -14.34
N GLN A 25 17.73 -16.64 -14.50
CA GLN A 25 17.29 -16.07 -15.78
C GLN A 25 17.85 -14.65 -15.97
N PRO A 26 19.16 -14.51 -16.25
CA PRO A 26 19.80 -13.22 -16.50
C PRO A 26 19.15 -12.42 -17.63
N ALA A 27 18.53 -13.12 -18.59
CA ALA A 27 17.80 -12.51 -19.71
C ALA A 27 16.54 -11.73 -19.30
N THR A 28 15.96 -11.98 -18.11
CA THR A 28 14.81 -11.21 -17.59
C THR A 28 15.22 -9.93 -16.85
N ALA A 29 16.51 -9.76 -16.57
CA ALA A 29 17.09 -8.55 -16.01
C ALA A 29 18.25 -8.06 -16.91
N PRO A 30 17.98 -7.72 -18.19
CA PRO A 30 19.02 -7.23 -19.09
C PRO A 30 19.62 -5.96 -18.49
N ALA A 31 20.95 -5.89 -18.43
CA ALA A 31 21.65 -4.72 -17.97
C ALA A 31 21.25 -3.54 -18.86
N GLN A 32 20.46 -2.61 -18.33
CA GLN A 32 20.20 -1.37 -19.03
C GLN A 32 21.53 -0.64 -19.19
N GLU A 33 21.88 -0.28 -20.42
CA GLU A 33 22.99 0.63 -20.68
C GLU A 33 22.62 2.00 -20.11
N VAL A 34 22.97 2.21 -18.84
CA VAL A 34 22.85 3.52 -18.20
C VAL A 34 23.84 4.43 -18.91
N LYS A 35 23.36 5.25 -19.87
CA LYS A 35 24.13 6.38 -20.41
C LYS A 35 24.62 7.20 -19.22
N ILE A 36 25.92 7.14 -18.96
CA ILE A 36 26.54 7.78 -17.80
C ILE A 36 26.59 9.29 -18.09
N VAL A 37 25.56 10.01 -17.67
CA VAL A 37 25.64 11.47 -17.60
C VAL A 37 26.25 11.83 -16.25
N GLY A 38 27.58 11.99 -16.22
CA GLY A 38 28.31 12.60 -15.10
C GLY A 38 28.51 11.74 -13.85
N ASN A 39 28.82 12.42 -12.73
CA ASN A 39 29.27 11.80 -11.48
C ASN A 39 28.11 11.07 -10.78
N ARG A 40 27.99 9.76 -11.02
CA ARG A 40 26.94 8.85 -10.50
C ARG A 40 26.66 9.03 -9.00
N ALA A 41 27.72 9.21 -8.21
CA ALA A 41 27.59 9.42 -6.77
C ALA A 41 26.80 10.68 -6.43
N LYS A 42 27.02 11.78 -7.15
CA LYS A 42 26.32 13.05 -6.90
C LYS A 42 24.82 12.92 -7.21
N ILE A 43 24.46 12.30 -8.34
CA ILE A 43 23.05 12.10 -8.73
C ILE A 43 22.32 11.21 -7.74
N ILE A 44 22.92 10.08 -7.35
CA ILE A 44 22.35 9.16 -6.35
C ILE A 44 22.15 9.90 -5.02
N PHE A 45 23.18 10.60 -4.52
CA PHE A 45 23.09 11.34 -3.27
C PHE A 45 22.07 12.48 -3.32
N THR A 46 21.95 13.22 -4.42
CA THR A 46 20.99 14.34 -4.50
C THR A 46 19.56 13.92 -4.79
N ALA A 47 19.34 12.77 -5.44
CA ALA A 47 18.01 12.32 -5.85
C ALA A 47 17.37 11.33 -4.87
N LEU A 48 18.14 10.39 -4.33
CA LEU A 48 17.63 9.30 -3.48
C LEU A 48 17.77 9.56 -1.99
N LEU A 49 18.83 10.26 -1.56
CA LEU A 49 19.06 10.53 -0.14
C LEU A 49 17.91 11.32 0.51
N PRO A 50 17.38 12.40 -0.10
CA PRO A 50 16.38 13.20 0.58
C PRO A 50 15.06 12.45 0.85
N PRO A 51 14.48 11.71 -0.11
CA PRO A 51 13.33 10.84 0.17
C PRO A 51 13.63 9.73 1.20
N LEU A 52 14.84 9.15 1.16
CA LEU A 52 15.22 8.07 2.07
C LEU A 52 15.37 8.56 3.51
N VAL A 53 15.96 9.74 3.72
CA VAL A 53 16.02 10.40 5.02
C VAL A 53 14.61 10.67 5.54
N LEU A 54 13.70 11.12 4.68
CA LEU A 54 12.31 11.37 5.06
C LEU A 54 11.58 10.08 5.47
N ILE A 55 11.76 8.99 4.73
CA ILE A 55 11.20 7.67 5.08
C ILE A 55 11.74 7.20 6.43
N VAL A 56 13.06 7.27 6.65
CA VAL A 56 13.68 6.86 7.92
C VAL A 56 13.23 7.74 9.08
N ALA A 57 13.06 9.05 8.86
CA ALA A 57 12.55 9.95 9.88
C ALA A 57 11.11 9.63 10.27
N VAL A 58 10.22 9.39 9.30
CA VAL A 58 8.81 9.07 9.56
C VAL A 58 8.66 7.68 10.16
N LEU A 59 9.22 6.63 9.54
CA LEU A 59 9.12 5.27 10.05
C LEU A 59 9.88 5.10 11.37
N GLY A 60 11.05 5.71 11.49
CA GLY A 60 11.85 5.69 12.72
C GLY A 60 11.11 6.34 13.89
N SER A 61 10.45 7.48 13.67
CA SER A 61 9.69 8.15 14.74
C SER A 61 8.47 7.35 15.19
N ILE A 62 7.78 6.64 14.28
CA ILE A 62 6.68 5.71 14.63
C ILE A 62 7.21 4.50 15.41
N LEU A 63 8.28 3.86 14.93
CA LEU A 63 8.80 2.62 15.53
C LEU A 63 9.46 2.85 16.89
N MET A 64 10.12 4.00 17.08
CA MET A 64 10.69 4.39 18.37
C MET A 64 9.64 4.98 19.33
N GLY A 65 8.38 5.14 18.89
CA GLY A 65 7.31 5.70 19.72
C GLY A 65 7.46 7.18 20.04
N ILE A 66 8.31 7.90 19.29
CA ILE A 66 8.56 9.33 19.47
C ILE A 66 7.38 10.15 18.94
N ALA A 67 6.76 9.68 17.85
CA ALA A 67 5.62 10.32 17.22
C ALA A 67 4.51 9.31 16.98
N THR A 68 3.27 9.73 17.21
CA THR A 68 2.08 8.98 16.77
C THR A 68 1.99 8.98 15.23
N PRO A 69 1.29 8.02 14.61
CA PRO A 69 1.17 7.96 13.14
C PRO A 69 0.65 9.26 12.51
N THR A 70 -0.23 9.98 13.20
CA THR A 70 -0.76 11.28 12.78
C THR A 70 0.29 12.39 12.83
N GLU A 71 1.12 12.43 13.87
CA GLU A 71 2.21 13.40 14.00
C GLU A 71 3.33 13.10 12.97
N ALA A 72 3.65 11.82 12.80
CA ALA A 72 4.63 11.36 11.82
C ALA A 72 4.19 11.68 10.38
N ALA A 73 2.90 11.57 10.06
CA ALA A 73 2.35 12.01 8.79
C ALA A 73 2.52 13.52 8.57
N GLY A 74 2.32 14.34 9.62
CA GLY A 74 2.59 15.78 9.58
C GLY A 74 4.06 16.10 9.29
N VAL A 75 4.99 15.42 9.97
CA VAL A 75 6.44 15.55 9.71
C VAL A 75 6.78 15.13 8.27
N GLY A 76 6.18 14.05 7.77
CA GLY A 76 6.33 13.60 6.39
C GLY A 76 5.83 14.63 5.37
N ALA A 77 4.67 15.24 5.60
CA ALA A 77 4.10 16.28 4.74
C ALA A 77 4.97 17.55 4.72
N LEU A 78 5.41 18.03 5.90
CA LEU A 78 6.31 19.17 6.01
C LEU A 78 7.65 18.90 5.32
N GLY A 79 8.21 17.70 5.51
CA GLY A 79 9.45 17.31 4.83
C GLY A 79 9.27 17.22 3.31
N ALA A 80 8.15 16.68 2.81
CA ALA A 80 7.85 16.62 1.39
C ALA A 80 7.67 18.01 0.77
N MET A 81 7.02 18.93 1.48
CA MET A 81 6.95 20.35 1.08
C MET A 81 8.34 20.99 1.02
N GLY A 82 9.20 20.72 2.00
CA GLY A 82 10.59 21.17 2.00
C GLY A 82 11.39 20.63 0.80
N LEU A 83 11.18 19.37 0.42
CA LEU A 83 11.78 18.78 -0.77
C LEU A 83 11.26 19.42 -2.05
N ALA A 84 9.95 19.66 -2.16
CA ALA A 84 9.35 20.34 -3.30
C ALA A 84 9.87 21.79 -3.44
N LEU A 85 10.05 22.50 -2.32
CA LEU A 85 10.69 23.82 -2.28
C LEU A 85 12.13 23.77 -2.79
N SER A 86 12.93 22.82 -2.29
CA SER A 86 14.34 22.68 -2.69
C SER A 86 14.53 22.38 -4.18
N LYS A 87 13.53 21.74 -4.81
CA LYS A 87 13.52 21.41 -6.23
C LYS A 87 12.84 22.48 -7.10
N GLY A 88 12.37 23.60 -6.50
CA GLY A 88 11.65 24.65 -7.22
C GLY A 88 10.29 24.21 -7.78
N SER A 89 9.78 23.05 -7.38
CA SER A 89 8.51 22.51 -7.86
C SER A 89 7.32 22.95 -7.00
N LEU A 90 7.56 23.70 -5.92
CA LEU A 90 6.49 24.28 -5.11
C LEU A 90 5.95 25.56 -5.76
N ASN A 91 4.97 25.41 -6.64
CA ASN A 91 4.21 26.52 -7.20
C ASN A 91 2.72 26.37 -6.85
N ARG A 92 1.94 27.43 -7.06
CA ARG A 92 0.51 27.46 -6.70
C ARG A 92 -0.29 26.40 -7.44
N GLU A 93 0.08 26.09 -8.67
CA GLU A 93 -0.58 25.08 -9.50
C GLU A 93 -0.40 23.67 -8.90
N ASN A 94 0.85 23.26 -8.64
CA ASN A 94 1.18 21.98 -8.02
C ASN A 94 0.59 21.84 -6.62
N LEU A 95 0.60 22.92 -5.83
CA LEU A 95 -0.02 22.93 -4.51
C LEU A 95 -1.55 22.73 -4.61
N THR A 96 -2.19 23.45 -5.53
CA THR A 96 -3.64 23.34 -5.74
C THR A 96 -4.02 21.93 -6.25
N ALA A 97 -3.25 21.39 -7.20
CA ALA A 97 -3.45 20.04 -7.70
C ALA A 97 -3.29 18.99 -6.58
N ALA A 98 -2.26 19.12 -5.74
CA ALA A 98 -2.03 18.23 -4.61
C ALA A 98 -3.19 18.29 -3.60
N VAL A 99 -3.66 19.49 -3.26
CA VAL A 99 -4.79 19.67 -2.32
C VAL A 99 -6.09 19.13 -2.92
N GLN A 100 -6.37 19.39 -4.20
CA GLN A 100 -7.56 18.87 -4.88
C GLN A 100 -7.57 17.34 -4.92
N SER A 101 -6.48 16.72 -5.35
CA SER A 101 -6.35 15.25 -5.37
C SER A 101 -6.47 14.64 -3.96
N THR A 102 -5.83 15.27 -2.96
CA THR A 102 -5.96 14.84 -1.57
C THR A 102 -7.41 14.95 -1.08
N THR A 103 -8.10 16.04 -1.42
CA THR A 103 -9.49 16.29 -1.03
C THR A 103 -10.44 15.29 -1.70
N GLU A 104 -10.24 15.00 -2.98
CA GLU A 104 -11.05 14.04 -3.73
C GLU A 104 -10.96 12.64 -3.13
N ILE A 105 -9.74 12.11 -2.94
CA ILE A 105 -9.52 10.81 -2.31
C ILE A 105 -10.11 10.80 -0.89
N THR A 106 -9.84 11.84 -0.10
CA THR A 106 -10.36 11.95 1.27
C THR A 106 -11.88 11.99 1.29
N SER A 107 -12.52 12.71 0.38
CA SER A 107 -13.99 12.79 0.28
C SER A 107 -14.61 11.45 -0.09
N MET A 108 -13.98 10.68 -0.99
CA MET A 108 -14.41 9.33 -1.34
C MET A 108 -14.37 8.43 -0.11
N VAL A 109 -13.27 8.47 0.65
CA VAL A 109 -13.09 7.71 1.90
C VAL A 109 -14.13 8.10 2.95
N PHE A 110 -14.37 9.40 3.17
CA PHE A 110 -15.39 9.87 4.11
C PHE A 110 -16.82 9.46 3.70
N MET A 111 -17.14 9.47 2.41
CA MET A 111 -18.45 9.02 1.93
C MET A 111 -18.66 7.52 2.23
N ILE A 112 -17.64 6.70 1.99
CA ILE A 112 -17.67 5.25 2.31
C ILE A 112 -17.79 5.04 3.82
N LEU A 113 -17.03 5.80 4.61
CA LEU A 113 -17.07 5.76 6.08
C LEU A 113 -18.46 6.06 6.62
N LEU A 114 -19.12 7.10 6.11
CA LEU A 114 -20.47 7.48 6.51
C LEU A 114 -21.48 6.39 6.15
N GLY A 115 -21.44 5.90 4.91
CA GLY A 115 -22.33 4.83 4.46
C GLY A 115 -22.15 3.54 5.27
N SER A 116 -20.91 3.13 5.50
CA SER A 116 -20.60 1.97 6.33
C SER A 116 -21.01 2.16 7.79
N SER A 117 -20.79 3.34 8.36
CA SER A 117 -21.17 3.60 9.76
C SER A 117 -22.68 3.51 9.96
N ILE A 118 -23.46 4.09 9.04
CA ILE A 118 -24.92 3.99 9.05
C ILE A 118 -25.36 2.53 8.87
N PHE A 119 -24.82 1.83 7.87
CA PHE A 119 -25.13 0.42 7.64
C PHE A 119 -24.80 -0.43 8.88
N SER A 120 -23.61 -0.27 9.45
CA SER A 120 -23.14 -1.02 10.60
C SER A 120 -23.99 -0.74 11.84
N LEU A 121 -24.41 0.51 12.06
CA LEU A 121 -25.29 0.87 13.17
C LEU A 121 -26.70 0.28 13.00
N VAL A 122 -27.28 0.39 11.80
CA VAL A 122 -28.60 -0.16 11.50
C VAL A 122 -28.58 -1.68 11.58
N PHE A 123 -27.58 -2.33 10.95
CA PHE A 123 -27.39 -3.78 10.98
C PHE A 123 -27.30 -4.31 12.41
N ARG A 124 -26.49 -3.67 13.27
CA ARG A 124 -26.41 -4.02 14.69
C ARG A 124 -27.71 -3.74 15.45
N GLY A 125 -28.37 -2.62 15.14
CA GLY A 125 -29.66 -2.28 15.74
C GLY A 125 -30.76 -3.29 15.47
N PHE A 126 -30.70 -4.02 14.35
CA PHE A 126 -31.61 -5.11 14.00
C PHE A 126 -31.14 -6.50 14.46
N GLY A 127 -30.12 -6.60 15.32
CA GLY A 127 -29.59 -7.89 15.79
C GLY A 127 -28.66 -8.58 14.79
N GLY A 128 -28.07 -7.85 13.85
CA GLY A 128 -27.15 -8.39 12.85
C GLY A 128 -25.93 -9.08 13.47
N ASP A 129 -25.45 -8.62 14.62
CA ASP A 129 -24.35 -9.27 15.36
C ASP A 129 -24.72 -10.69 15.79
N GLU A 130 -25.95 -10.91 16.24
CA GLU A 130 -26.47 -12.22 16.65
C GLU A 130 -26.65 -13.14 15.44
N LEU A 131 -27.13 -12.60 14.33
CA LEU A 131 -27.24 -13.34 13.07
C LEU A 131 -25.86 -13.85 12.61
N VAL A 132 -24.85 -12.99 12.54
CA VAL A 132 -23.51 -13.38 12.10
C VAL A 132 -22.89 -14.35 13.10
N ASN A 133 -23.00 -14.10 14.42
CA ASN A 133 -22.54 -15.04 15.44
C ASN A 133 -23.20 -16.41 15.31
N SER A 134 -24.50 -16.48 15.04
CA SER A 134 -25.21 -17.76 14.86
C SER A 134 -24.70 -18.53 13.63
N ILE A 135 -24.43 -17.83 12.52
CA ILE A 135 -23.88 -18.43 11.30
C ILE A 135 -22.49 -18.99 11.58
N PHE A 136 -21.66 -18.22 12.28
CA PHE A 136 -20.27 -18.59 12.59
C PHE A 136 -20.19 -19.75 13.59
N ASN A 137 -21.08 -19.80 14.59
CA ASN A 137 -21.14 -20.89 15.55
C ASN A 137 -21.65 -22.21 14.94
N GLN A 138 -22.41 -22.13 13.86
CA GLN A 138 -22.87 -23.31 13.11
C GLN A 138 -21.80 -23.83 12.13
N MET A 139 -20.71 -23.09 11.90
CA MET A 139 -19.67 -23.50 10.96
C MET A 139 -18.77 -24.60 11.56
N PRO A 140 -18.48 -25.67 10.80
CA PRO A 140 -17.51 -26.67 11.20
C PRO A 140 -16.11 -26.04 11.24
N GLY A 141 -15.36 -26.29 12.32
CA GLY A 141 -13.98 -25.79 12.48
C GLY A 141 -13.82 -24.62 13.47
N GLY A 142 -14.90 -24.19 14.14
CA GLY A 142 -14.84 -23.21 15.22
C GLY A 142 -14.15 -21.90 14.82
N VAL A 143 -13.34 -21.36 15.72
CA VAL A 143 -12.64 -20.07 15.54
C VAL A 143 -11.74 -20.05 14.29
N PHE A 144 -11.05 -21.16 14.03
CA PHE A 144 -10.14 -21.26 12.88
C PHE A 144 -10.89 -21.31 11.55
N GLY A 145 -11.98 -22.09 11.49
CA GLY A 145 -12.84 -22.18 10.29
C GLY A 145 -13.47 -20.83 9.95
N ALA A 146 -14.01 -20.15 10.97
CA ALA A 146 -14.53 -18.79 10.86
C ALA A 146 -13.47 -17.81 10.32
N MET A 147 -12.27 -17.81 10.91
CA MET A 147 -11.18 -16.94 10.46
C MET A 147 -10.79 -17.21 9.01
N LEU A 148 -10.66 -18.48 8.61
CA LEU A 148 -10.28 -18.87 7.25
C LEU A 148 -11.32 -18.42 6.22
N ILE A 149 -12.60 -18.61 6.50
CA ILE A 149 -13.69 -18.17 5.62
C ILE A 149 -13.66 -16.64 5.45
N VAL A 150 -13.46 -15.91 6.54
CA VAL A 150 -13.33 -14.45 6.49
C VAL A 150 -12.12 -14.02 5.68
N MET A 151 -10.98 -14.70 5.82
CA MET A 151 -9.81 -14.42 4.99
C MET A 151 -10.11 -14.67 3.52
N ILE A 152 -10.81 -15.75 3.16
CA ILE A 152 -11.20 -16.02 1.77
C ILE A 152 -12.15 -14.92 1.26
N ILE A 153 -13.15 -14.52 2.04
CA ILE A 153 -14.09 -13.46 1.64
C ILE A 153 -13.35 -12.13 1.43
N ILE A 154 -12.49 -11.73 2.37
CA ILE A 154 -11.69 -10.50 2.26
C ILE A 154 -10.76 -10.59 1.04
N PHE A 155 -10.14 -11.74 0.79
CA PHE A 155 -9.26 -11.96 -0.35
C PHE A 155 -10.00 -11.80 -1.68
N LEU A 156 -11.18 -12.43 -1.80
CA LEU A 156 -12.03 -12.34 -3.00
C LEU A 156 -12.63 -10.95 -3.19
N LEU A 157 -13.01 -10.26 -2.11
CA LEU A 157 -13.52 -8.89 -2.20
C LEU A 157 -12.42 -7.90 -2.64
N GLY A 158 -11.17 -8.11 -2.22
CA GLY A 158 -10.03 -7.28 -2.63
C GLY A 158 -9.69 -7.36 -4.11
N PHE A 159 -10.30 -8.28 -4.85
CA PHE A 159 -10.23 -8.31 -6.31
C PHE A 159 -11.01 -7.18 -6.96
N ILE A 160 -12.04 -6.64 -6.29
CA ILE A 160 -12.93 -5.62 -6.88
C ILE A 160 -12.91 -4.34 -6.06
N LEU A 161 -12.76 -4.44 -4.74
CA LEU A 161 -12.84 -3.33 -3.80
C LEU A 161 -11.46 -2.94 -3.27
N ASP A 162 -11.30 -1.64 -2.96
CA ASP A 162 -10.09 -1.08 -2.34
C ASP A 162 -9.93 -1.55 -0.89
N PHE A 163 -8.69 -1.62 -0.38
CA PHE A 163 -8.38 -1.93 1.02
C PHE A 163 -9.07 -0.96 1.97
N ILE A 164 -9.20 0.32 1.61
CA ILE A 164 -9.90 1.31 2.43
C ILE A 164 -11.39 0.94 2.53
N GLN A 165 -12.00 0.55 1.41
CA GLN A 165 -13.41 0.14 1.35
C GLN A 165 -13.66 -1.11 2.19
N ILE A 166 -12.82 -2.14 2.02
CA ILE A 166 -12.96 -3.40 2.77
C ILE A 166 -12.74 -3.18 4.26
N THR A 167 -11.71 -2.40 4.63
CA THR A 167 -11.42 -2.10 6.04
C THR A 167 -12.59 -1.39 6.69
N PHE A 168 -13.23 -0.45 6.02
CA PHE A 168 -14.34 0.27 6.61
C PHE A 168 -15.69 -0.42 6.49
N VAL A 169 -15.92 -1.32 5.54
CA VAL A 169 -17.20 -2.04 5.39
C VAL A 169 -17.19 -3.39 6.09
N VAL A 170 -16.20 -4.23 5.82
CA VAL A 170 -16.19 -5.63 6.25
C VAL A 170 -15.71 -5.77 7.69
N VAL A 171 -14.64 -5.06 8.08
CA VAL A 171 -14.05 -5.21 9.43
C VAL A 171 -15.02 -4.83 10.56
N PRO A 172 -15.84 -3.76 10.45
CA PRO A 172 -16.81 -3.46 11.50
C PRO A 172 -17.93 -4.49 11.67
N ILE A 173 -18.19 -5.30 10.65
CA ILE A 173 -19.20 -6.38 10.68
C ILE A 173 -18.57 -7.65 11.26
N VAL A 174 -17.42 -8.03 10.74
CA VAL A 174 -16.81 -9.34 11.02
C VAL A 174 -15.89 -9.30 12.24
N GLY A 175 -15.26 -8.14 12.49
CA GLY A 175 -14.32 -7.92 13.60
C GLY A 175 -14.95 -8.23 14.96
N PRO A 176 -16.08 -7.61 15.34
CA PRO A 176 -16.71 -7.87 16.64
C PRO A 176 -17.03 -9.36 16.87
N VAL A 177 -17.51 -10.06 15.85
CA VAL A 177 -17.85 -11.49 15.89
C VAL A 177 -16.59 -12.34 16.12
N LEU A 178 -15.53 -12.11 15.35
CA LEU A 178 -14.27 -12.85 15.49
C LEU A 178 -13.59 -12.58 16.85
N LEU A 179 -13.67 -11.35 17.35
CA LEU A 179 -13.16 -10.99 18.68
C LEU A 179 -13.98 -11.66 19.80
N ALA A 180 -15.30 -11.74 19.66
CA ALA A 180 -16.18 -12.44 20.60
C ALA A 180 -15.91 -13.95 20.65
N MET A 181 -15.44 -14.54 19.54
CA MET A 181 -14.97 -15.92 19.47
C MET A 181 -13.59 -16.15 20.14
N GLY A 182 -12.94 -15.10 20.66
CA GLY A 182 -11.68 -15.17 21.39
C GLY A 182 -10.42 -14.98 20.53
N ILE A 183 -10.55 -14.47 19.30
CA ILE A 183 -9.38 -14.15 18.46
C ILE A 183 -8.68 -12.91 19.00
N ASP A 184 -7.35 -12.98 19.09
CA ASP A 184 -6.52 -11.84 19.44
C ASP A 184 -6.64 -10.70 18.39
N PRO A 185 -6.96 -9.45 18.81
CA PRO A 185 -7.12 -8.33 17.88
C PRO A 185 -5.88 -8.02 17.06
N LEU A 186 -4.70 -8.19 17.64
CA LEU A 186 -3.44 -7.92 16.96
C LEU A 186 -3.20 -8.96 15.86
N TRP A 187 -3.43 -10.23 16.14
CA TRP A 187 -3.35 -11.30 15.16
C TRP A 187 -4.36 -11.14 14.04
N LEU A 188 -5.62 -10.83 14.36
CA LEU A 188 -6.65 -10.56 13.37
C LEU A 188 -6.26 -9.40 12.45
N GLY A 189 -5.76 -8.30 13.03
CA GLY A 189 -5.29 -7.15 12.28
C GLY A 189 -4.12 -7.48 11.34
N ILE A 190 -3.14 -8.26 11.80
CA ILE A 190 -2.00 -8.70 10.99
C ILE A 190 -2.46 -9.59 9.83
N MET A 191 -3.34 -10.56 10.10
CA MET A 191 -3.89 -11.46 9.07
C MET A 191 -4.66 -10.67 8.00
N ILE A 192 -5.54 -9.76 8.40
CA ILE A 192 -6.27 -8.89 7.47
C ILE A 192 -5.30 -8.01 6.66
N ALA A 193 -4.30 -7.41 7.32
CA ALA A 193 -3.33 -6.53 6.65
C ALA A 193 -2.49 -7.26 5.60
N ILE A 194 -2.02 -8.48 5.91
CA ILE A 194 -1.26 -9.31 4.96
C ILE A 194 -2.19 -9.79 3.82
N ASN A 195 -3.40 -10.25 4.16
CA ASN A 195 -4.36 -10.75 3.18
C ASN A 195 -4.77 -9.67 2.17
N LEU A 196 -5.05 -8.45 2.65
CA LEU A 196 -5.35 -7.31 1.79
C LEU A 196 -4.17 -6.98 0.87
N GLN A 197 -2.93 -6.93 1.38
CA GLN A 197 -1.75 -6.71 0.52
C GLN A 197 -1.63 -7.75 -0.60
N THR A 198 -1.90 -9.02 -0.31
CA THR A 198 -1.83 -10.09 -1.33
C THR A 198 -2.94 -9.99 -2.37
N SER A 199 -4.15 -9.58 -1.97
CA SER A 199 -5.28 -9.44 -2.89
C SER A 199 -5.02 -8.36 -3.96
N PHE A 200 -4.34 -7.27 -3.59
CA PHE A 200 -3.91 -6.19 -4.50
C PHE A 200 -2.92 -6.61 -5.59
N LEU A 201 -2.32 -7.81 -5.50
CA LEU A 201 -1.41 -8.35 -6.51
C LEU A 201 -2.12 -9.21 -7.56
N THR A 202 -3.40 -9.55 -7.36
CA THR A 202 -4.15 -10.50 -8.20
C THR A 202 -4.83 -9.76 -9.37
N PRO A 203 -4.97 -10.37 -10.57
CA PRO A 203 -5.35 -9.64 -11.80
C PRO A 203 -6.87 -9.47 -11.95
N PRO A 204 -7.43 -8.45 -11.29
CA PRO A 204 -8.41 -7.56 -11.94
C PRO A 204 -8.11 -6.06 -11.75
N PHE A 205 -7.33 -5.67 -10.72
CA PHE A 205 -6.92 -4.28 -10.42
C PHE A 205 -5.50 -4.20 -9.87
N GLY A 206 -4.56 -4.99 -10.40
CA GLY A 206 -3.16 -4.99 -9.95
C GLY A 206 -2.43 -3.66 -10.17
N PHE A 207 -2.75 -2.63 -9.39
CA PHE A 207 -2.22 -1.27 -9.52
C PHE A 207 -0.70 -1.29 -9.48
N ALA A 208 -0.09 -2.14 -8.64
CA ALA A 208 1.36 -2.31 -8.60
C ALA A 208 1.92 -2.80 -9.96
N LEU A 209 1.25 -3.74 -10.63
CA LEU A 209 1.64 -4.21 -11.97
C LEU A 209 1.41 -3.13 -13.04
N PHE A 210 0.34 -2.33 -12.92
CA PHE A 210 0.10 -1.18 -13.81
C PHE A 210 1.09 -0.02 -13.57
N TYR A 211 1.47 0.28 -12.34
CA TYR A 211 2.50 1.28 -12.01
C TYR A 211 3.87 0.86 -12.54
N LEU A 212 4.23 -0.42 -12.38
CA LEU A 212 5.46 -0.96 -12.95
C LEU A 212 5.42 -0.91 -14.49
N ARG A 213 4.31 -1.31 -15.11
CA ARG A 213 4.14 -1.20 -16.57
C ARG A 213 4.20 0.26 -17.06
N GLY A 214 3.62 1.20 -16.32
CA GLY A 214 3.69 2.64 -16.62
C GLY A 214 5.11 3.18 -16.55
N GLY A 215 5.89 2.77 -15.55
CA GLY A 215 7.32 3.10 -15.45
C GLY A 215 8.14 2.51 -16.60
N PHE A 216 7.88 1.25 -16.98
CA PHE A 216 8.55 0.62 -18.13
C PHE A 216 8.19 1.30 -19.46
N HIS A 217 6.93 1.72 -19.66
CA HIS A 217 6.52 2.44 -20.86
C HIS A 217 7.10 3.86 -20.94
N LEU A 218 7.21 4.57 -19.81
CA LEU A 218 7.81 5.89 -19.75
C LEU A 218 9.33 5.84 -20.04
N ILE A 219 10.02 4.82 -19.53
CA ILE A 219 11.45 4.59 -19.81
C ILE A 219 11.66 4.22 -21.28
N ALA A 220 10.80 3.36 -21.85
CA ALA A 220 10.86 3.01 -23.27
C ALA A 220 10.59 4.23 -24.18
N PHE A 221 9.60 5.06 -23.86
CA PHE A 221 9.24 6.27 -24.61
C PHE A 221 10.37 7.33 -24.56
N LEU A 222 11.00 7.52 -23.40
CA LEU A 222 12.15 8.42 -23.27
C LEU A 222 13.40 7.91 -24.01
N GLN A 223 13.57 6.59 -24.15
CA GLN A 223 14.63 6.00 -24.97
C GLN A 223 14.42 6.23 -26.47
N GLU A 224 13.19 6.10 -26.97
CA GLU A 224 12.85 6.38 -28.38
C GLU A 224 13.09 7.84 -28.75
N GLN A 225 12.59 8.78 -27.93
CA GLN A 225 12.78 10.23 -28.16
C GLN A 225 14.26 10.64 -28.15
N TYR A 226 15.09 9.99 -27.32
CA TYR A 226 16.52 10.27 -27.24
C TYR A 226 17.29 9.71 -28.45
N ILE A 227 16.82 8.62 -29.06
CA ILE A 227 17.43 8.03 -30.27
C ILE A 227 17.09 8.87 -31.51
N GLU A 228 15.85 9.34 -31.66
CA GLU A 228 15.45 10.24 -32.75
C GLU A 228 16.18 11.60 -32.70
N ALA A 229 16.43 12.13 -31.50
CA ALA A 229 17.18 13.39 -31.33
C ALA A 229 18.66 13.30 -31.74
N LEU A 230 19.22 12.09 -31.86
CA LEU A 230 20.62 11.83 -32.23
C LEU A 230 20.80 11.41 -33.70
N SER A 231 19.73 11.20 -34.46
CA SER A 231 19.81 10.77 -35.88
C SER A 231 20.22 11.84 -36.91
N PRO A 232 20.13 13.17 -36.69
CA PRO A 232 20.60 14.13 -37.70
C PRO A 232 22.10 14.47 -37.59
N LEU A 233 22.88 13.76 -36.75
CA LEU A 233 24.32 13.99 -36.53
C LEU A 233 25.24 12.89 -37.09
N SER A 234 24.73 12.02 -37.97
CA SER A 234 25.52 11.02 -38.73
C SER A 234 25.38 11.20 -40.23
#